data_AF-A0A7V9M3P4-F1
#
_entry.id   AF-A0A7V9M3P4-F1
#
_cell.length_a   1.000
_cell.length_b   1.000
_cell.length_c   1.000
_cell.angle_alpha   90.00
_cell.angle_beta   90.00
_cell.angle_gamma   90.00
#
_symmetry.space_group_name_H-M   'P 1'
#
loop_
_entity.id
_entity.type
_entity.pdbx_description
1 polymer ?
#
loop_
_entity_poly.entity_id
_entity_poly.type
_entity_poly.pdbx_seq_one_letter_code
_entity_poly.pdbx_strand_id
1 'polypeptide(L)'
;MKYFISSLLILIVAVTVSCNNEKQQAVQATSVDTTITLPVGFSASVFADTLGSARNIAFNSNGDIFVKLGGIKNGRGILRLRDTNNDGVADNISGFGNYGGTGIAIKNG
;
A
#
# COMPACT_ATOMS: atom_id res chain seq x y z
N MET A 1 -1.36 -51.67 25.42
CA MET A 1 -0.22 -51.21 24.58
C MET A 1 -0.55 -50.95 23.10
N LYS A 2 -1.76 -51.18 22.59
CA LYS A 2 -2.11 -50.92 21.17
C LYS A 2 -2.55 -49.47 20.86
N TYR A 3 -3.09 -48.74 21.84
CA TYR A 3 -3.63 -47.39 21.64
C TYR A 3 -2.59 -46.26 21.75
N PHE A 4 -1.42 -46.55 22.32
CA PHE A 4 -0.35 -45.56 22.50
C PHE A 4 0.35 -45.20 21.17
N ILE A 5 0.50 -46.18 20.26
CA ILE A 5 1.08 -45.98 18.93
C ILE A 5 0.08 -45.25 18.01
N SER A 6 -1.23 -45.52 18.13
CA SER A 6 -2.28 -44.84 17.37
C SER A 6 -2.44 -43.36 17.73
N SER A 7 -2.20 -42.98 18.99
CA SER A 7 -2.26 -41.59 19.44
C SER A 7 -1.05 -40.76 18.98
N LEU A 8 0.11 -41.40 18.76
CA LEU A 8 1.32 -40.73 18.29
C LEU A 8 1.29 -40.47 16.77
N LEU A 9 0.62 -41.34 16.01
CA LEU A 9 0.45 -41.19 14.56
C LEU A 9 -0.51 -40.04 14.17
N ILE A 10 -1.55 -39.81 14.98
CA ILE A 10 -2.54 -38.73 14.75
C ILE A 10 -1.93 -37.34 15.00
N LEU A 11 -0.97 -37.23 15.92
CA LEU A 11 -0.32 -35.96 16.25
C LEU A 11 0.67 -35.49 15.15
N ILE A 12 1.29 -36.44 14.43
CA ILE A 12 2.26 -36.12 13.35
C ILE A 12 1.55 -35.61 12.09
N VAL A 13 0.33 -36.09 11.81
CA VAL A 13 -0.47 -35.65 10.64
C VAL A 13 -0.99 -34.22 10.81
N ALA A 14 -1.21 -33.74 12.03
CA ALA A 14 -1.68 -32.37 12.28
C ALA A 14 -0.60 -31.30 12.02
N VAL A 15 0.69 -31.65 12.10
CA VAL A 15 1.80 -30.69 11.98
C VAL A 15 2.13 -30.38 10.52
N THR A 16 1.79 -31.25 9.56
CA THR A 16 2.10 -31.02 8.14
C THR A 16 1.08 -30.16 7.39
N VAL A 17 -0.09 -29.86 7.99
CA VAL A 17 -1.17 -29.06 7.36
C VAL A 17 -1.10 -27.58 7.78
N SER A 18 0.09 -27.03 8.05
CA SER A 18 0.26 -25.61 8.41
C SER A 18 1.27 -24.83 7.56
N CYS A 19 1.70 -25.38 6.43
CA CYS A 19 2.39 -24.61 5.40
C CYS A 19 1.62 -24.81 4.10
N ASN A 20 0.75 -23.87 3.76
CA ASN A 20 0.42 -23.44 2.40
C ASN A 20 -0.77 -22.48 2.47
N ASN A 21 -0.48 -21.25 2.88
CA ASN A 21 -1.40 -20.14 2.65
C ASN A 21 -0.61 -18.93 2.17
N GLU A 22 0.18 -19.14 1.10
CA GLU A 22 0.60 -18.04 0.26
C GLU A 22 -0.61 -17.68 -0.60
N LYS A 23 -1.39 -16.69 -0.12
CA LYS A 23 -2.29 -15.96 -1.00
C LYS A 23 -1.45 -15.36 -2.11
N GLN A 24 -1.44 -16.01 -3.27
CA GLN A 24 -1.02 -15.39 -4.52
C GLN A 24 -1.99 -14.25 -4.79
N GLN A 25 -1.64 -13.08 -4.27
CA GLN A 25 -2.32 -11.84 -4.60
C GLN A 25 -1.98 -11.57 -6.07
N ALA A 26 -2.96 -11.81 -6.94
CA ALA A 26 -2.89 -11.37 -8.31
C ALA A 26 -2.54 -9.89 -8.26
N VAL A 27 -1.37 -9.53 -8.79
CA VAL A 27 -0.99 -8.14 -9.05
C VAL A 27 -2.12 -7.59 -9.91
N GLN A 28 -3.01 -6.79 -9.31
CA GLN A 28 -4.06 -6.13 -10.05
C GLN A 28 -3.36 -5.32 -11.13
N ALA A 29 -3.76 -5.55 -12.38
CA ALA A 29 -3.16 -4.89 -13.53
C ALA A 29 -3.23 -3.39 -13.31
N THR A 30 -2.11 -2.82 -12.86
CA THR A 30 -2.00 -1.42 -12.57
C THR A 30 -2.28 -0.70 -13.87
N SER A 31 -3.18 0.28 -13.85
CA SER A 31 -3.46 1.11 -15.02
C SER A 31 -2.13 1.76 -15.43
N VAL A 32 -1.51 1.20 -16.46
CA VAL A 32 -0.32 1.77 -17.07
C VAL A 32 -0.76 3.13 -17.60
N ASP A 33 -0.18 4.20 -17.06
CA ASP A 33 -0.47 5.54 -17.56
C ASP A 33 0.13 5.67 -18.96
N THR A 34 -0.72 5.60 -19.97
CA THR A 34 -0.33 5.69 -21.38
C THR A 34 -0.16 7.13 -21.86
N THR A 35 -0.37 8.12 -20.98
CA THR A 35 -0.30 9.55 -21.36
C THR A 35 1.13 10.11 -21.34
N ILE A 36 2.07 9.40 -20.71
CA ILE A 36 3.48 9.79 -20.64
C ILE A 36 4.36 8.85 -21.46
N THR A 37 5.33 9.41 -22.19
CA THR A 37 6.34 8.63 -22.89
C THR A 37 7.47 8.28 -21.94
N LEU A 38 7.78 6.99 -21.85
CA LEU A 38 8.85 6.47 -20.99
C LEU A 38 10.03 6.00 -21.83
N PRO A 39 11.28 6.20 -21.36
CA PRO A 39 12.44 5.58 -21.98
C PRO A 39 12.35 4.05 -21.94
N VAL A 40 13.08 3.39 -22.85
CA VAL A 40 13.17 1.92 -22.87
C VAL A 40 13.67 1.42 -21.51
N GLY A 41 12.98 0.41 -20.97
CA GLY A 41 13.29 -0.19 -19.67
C GLY A 41 12.59 0.45 -18.46
N PHE A 42 11.80 1.51 -18.65
CA PHE A 42 10.98 2.11 -17.60
C PHE A 42 9.51 1.68 -17.69
N SER A 43 8.87 1.57 -16.53
CA SER A 43 7.42 1.42 -16.39
C SER A 43 6.90 2.49 -15.43
N ALA A 44 5.65 2.89 -15.63
CA ALA A 44 4.95 3.78 -14.72
C ALA A 44 3.53 3.25 -14.49
N SER A 45 3.02 3.53 -13.32
CA SER A 45 1.67 3.17 -12.92
C SER A 45 1.06 4.26 -12.04
N VAL A 46 -0.27 4.31 -12.01
CA VAL A 46 -0.99 5.27 -11.18
C VAL A 46 -1.11 4.73 -9.76
N PHE A 47 -0.34 5.31 -8.83
CA PHE A 47 -0.43 4.95 -7.41
C PHE A 47 -1.72 5.47 -6.74
N ALA A 48 -2.13 6.69 -7.07
CA ALA A 48 -3.38 7.30 -6.62
C ALA A 48 -3.79 8.42 -7.57
N ASP A 49 -5.08 8.52 -7.87
CA ASP A 49 -5.64 9.57 -8.73
C ASP A 49 -6.65 10.45 -7.98
N THR A 50 -7.20 11.44 -8.68
CA THR A 50 -8.36 12.23 -8.20
C THR A 50 -8.12 12.95 -6.85
N LEU A 51 -6.87 13.14 -6.44
CA LEU A 51 -6.48 13.75 -5.16
C LEU A 51 -6.76 15.26 -5.08
N GLY A 52 -6.95 15.92 -6.23
CA GLY A 52 -6.98 17.38 -6.35
C GLY A 52 -5.62 17.93 -6.78
N SER A 53 -5.27 19.15 -6.34
CA SER A 53 -4.00 19.79 -6.72
C SER A 53 -2.85 19.23 -5.87
N ALA A 54 -2.41 18.00 -6.16
CA ALA A 54 -1.22 17.40 -5.54
C ALA A 54 0.04 18.22 -5.88
N ARG A 55 0.94 18.41 -4.91
CA ARG A 55 2.19 19.17 -5.10
C ARG A 55 3.41 18.49 -4.52
N ASN A 56 3.59 18.58 -3.20
CA ASN A 56 4.78 18.04 -2.54
C ASN A 56 4.42 16.71 -1.88
N ILE A 57 5.33 15.75 -1.91
CA ILE A 57 5.15 14.46 -1.27
C ILE A 57 6.29 14.18 -0.28
N ALA A 58 6.01 13.40 0.77
CA ALA A 58 6.99 12.88 1.69
C ALA A 58 6.68 11.44 2.06
N PHE A 59 7.71 10.60 2.12
CA PHE A 59 7.62 9.18 2.42
C PHE A 59 7.95 8.94 3.88
N ASN A 60 7.10 8.18 4.57
CA ASN A 60 7.34 7.74 5.92
C ASN A 60 7.99 6.35 5.93
N SER A 61 8.75 6.00 6.97
CA SER A 61 9.37 4.67 7.11
C SER A 61 8.38 3.51 7.11
N ASN A 62 7.13 3.75 7.47
CA ASN A 62 6.07 2.74 7.45
C ASN A 62 5.39 2.55 6.07
N GLY A 63 5.89 3.21 5.01
CA GLY A 63 5.34 3.13 3.66
C GLY A 63 4.21 4.10 3.36
N ASP A 64 3.75 4.92 4.33
CA ASP A 64 2.78 5.97 4.06
C ASP A 64 3.40 7.08 3.20
N ILE A 65 2.60 7.58 2.25
CA ILE A 65 2.93 8.76 1.46
C ILE A 65 2.04 9.91 1.91
N PHE A 66 2.65 11.01 2.34
CA PHE A 66 1.93 12.24 2.64
C PHE A 66 2.01 13.20 1.46
N VAL A 67 0.87 13.74 1.05
CA VAL A 67 0.76 14.67 -0.08
C VAL A 67 0.25 16.01 0.41
N LYS A 68 1.02 17.08 0.19
CA LYS A 68 0.56 18.46 0.37
C LYS A 68 -0.22 18.89 -0.86
N LEU A 69 -1.47 19.30 -0.65
CA LEU A 69 -2.30 19.91 -1.67
C LEU A 69 -1.99 21.40 -1.81
N GLY A 70 -1.96 21.90 -3.04
CA GLY A 70 -1.80 23.32 -3.34
C GLY A 70 -3.00 24.17 -2.91
N GLY A 71 -4.20 23.59 -2.99
CA GLY A 71 -5.44 24.18 -2.51
C GLY A 71 -6.15 23.22 -1.57
N ILE A 72 -6.95 23.76 -0.65
CA ILE A 72 -7.75 22.95 0.26
C ILE A 72 -8.85 22.26 -0.55
N LYS A 73 -8.93 20.93 -0.45
CA LYS A 73 -10.02 20.12 -1.03
C LYS A 73 -10.81 19.49 0.10
N ASN A 74 -12.12 19.72 0.14
CA ASN A 74 -13.01 19.17 1.18
C ASN A 74 -12.51 19.45 2.61
N GLY A 75 -12.01 20.67 2.87
CA GLY A 75 -11.45 21.07 4.17
C GLY A 75 -10.08 20.46 4.52
N ARG A 76 -9.44 19.74 3.59
CA ARG A 76 -8.15 19.07 3.78
C ARG A 76 -7.10 19.64 2.84
N GLY A 77 -5.91 19.90 3.37
CA GLY A 77 -4.75 20.42 2.66
C GLY A 77 -3.59 19.43 2.63
N ILE A 78 -3.67 18.35 3.42
CA ILE A 78 -2.71 17.25 3.43
C ILE A 78 -3.48 15.94 3.32
N LEU A 79 -3.02 15.04 2.45
CA LEU A 79 -3.53 13.68 2.33
C LEU A 79 -2.49 12.69 2.82
N ARG A 80 -2.94 11.58 3.42
CA ARG A 80 -2.14 10.39 3.68
C ARG A 80 -2.65 9.29 2.76
N LEU A 81 -1.74 8.69 2.01
CA LEU A 81 -1.99 7.58 1.11
C LEU A 81 -1.30 6.34 1.69
N ARG A 82 -2.03 5.24 1.80
CA ARG A 82 -1.48 3.92 2.12
C ARG A 82 -2.03 2.90 1.16
N ASP A 83 -1.11 2.08 0.67
CA ASP A 83 -1.38 0.79 0.07
C ASP A 83 -1.30 -0.26 1.19
N THR A 84 -2.44 -0.85 1.56
CA THR A 84 -2.56 -1.84 2.62
C THR A 84 -2.42 -3.27 2.10
N ASN A 85 -2.56 -3.46 0.78
CA ASN A 85 -2.57 -4.76 0.16
C ASN A 85 -1.27 -5.02 -0.66
N ASN A 86 -0.40 -4.04 -0.79
CA ASN A 86 0.87 -4.03 -1.53
C ASN A 86 0.73 -4.31 -3.04
N ASP A 87 -0.36 -3.86 -3.67
CA ASP A 87 -0.57 -3.98 -5.11
C ASP A 87 -0.02 -2.78 -5.94
N GLY A 88 0.56 -1.79 -5.27
CA GLY A 88 1.08 -0.58 -5.89
C GLY A 88 0.03 0.49 -6.14
N VAL A 89 -1.15 0.37 -5.54
CA VAL A 89 -2.23 1.37 -5.57
C VAL A 89 -2.69 1.68 -4.15
N ALA A 90 -2.85 2.97 -3.82
CA ALA A 90 -3.34 3.36 -2.51
C ALA A 90 -4.84 3.05 -2.36
N ASP A 91 -5.17 2.08 -1.51
CA ASP A 91 -6.56 1.76 -1.14
C ASP A 91 -7.06 2.54 0.09
N ASN A 92 -6.16 3.14 0.88
CA ASN A 92 -6.51 3.86 2.08
C ASN A 92 -6.05 5.32 2.02
N ILE A 93 -7.01 6.22 1.76
CA ILE A 93 -6.77 7.66 1.64
C ILE A 93 -7.49 8.40 2.76
N SER A 94 -6.71 9.09 3.61
CA SER A 94 -7.24 10.02 4.61
C SER A 94 -6.62 11.40 4.43
N GLY A 95 -7.14 12.41 5.14
CA GLY A 95 -6.56 13.74 5.03
C GLY A 95 -6.93 14.65 6.19
N PHE A 96 -6.10 15.67 6.38
CA PHE A 96 -6.13 16.59 7.50
C PHE A 96 -5.48 17.93 7.13
N GLY A 97 -5.51 18.87 8.07
CA GLY A 97 -5.02 20.23 7.90
C GLY A 97 -5.96 21.06 7.03
N ASN A 98 -6.43 22.19 7.53
CA ASN A 98 -7.37 23.08 6.83
C ASN A 98 -6.65 24.28 6.19
N TYR A 99 -5.42 24.08 5.72
CA TYR A 99 -4.58 25.14 5.18
C TYR A 99 -3.84 24.67 3.92
N GLY A 100 -3.73 25.57 2.94
CA GLY A 100 -2.89 25.38 1.76
C GLY A 100 -1.40 25.56 2.08
N GLY A 101 -0.57 25.77 1.06
CA GLY A 101 0.84 26.12 1.23
C GLY A 101 1.79 25.27 0.39
N THR A 102 3.08 25.46 0.65
CA THR A 102 4.18 24.82 -0.07
C THR A 102 5.02 23.95 0.87
N GLY A 103 5.54 22.85 0.35
CA GLY A 103 6.42 21.94 1.11
C GLY A 103 5.69 21.00 2.06
N ILE A 104 6.31 19.85 2.31
CA ILE A 104 5.99 18.92 3.39
C ILE A 104 7.26 18.12 3.70
N ALA A 105 7.49 17.85 4.97
CA ALA A 105 8.58 17.01 5.45
C ALA A 105 8.12 16.21 6.66
N ILE A 106 8.67 15.03 6.83
CA ILE A 106 8.41 14.19 8.00
C ILE A 106 9.58 14.40 8.97
N LYS A 107 9.25 14.72 10.21
CA LYS A 107 10.23 14.84 11.29
C LYS A 107 10.40 13.48 11.95
N ASN A 108 11.64 12.98 12.02
CA ASN A 108 11.98 11.67 12.58
C ASN A 108 11.27 10.51 11.85
N GLY A 109 11.22 10.60 10.51
CA GLY A 109 10.64 9.59 9.64
C GLY A 109 11.49 8.35 9.49
#